data_AF-A0A815HVH0-F1
#
_entry.id   AF-A0A815HVH0-F1
#
_cell.length_a   1.000
_cell.length_b   1.000
_cell.length_c   1.000
_cell.angle_alpha   90.00
_cell.angle_beta   90.00
_cell.angle_gamma   90.00
#
_symmetry.space_group_name_H-M   'P 1'
#
loop_
_entity.id
_entity.type
_entity.pdbx_description
1 polymer ?
#
loop_
_entity_poly.entity_id
_entity_poly.type
_entity_poly.pdbx_seq_one_letter_code
_entity_poly.pdbx_strand_id
1 'polypeptide(L)'
;MECQDIKLSDLPDELLLIIFKKLKNVEILYSLMDISKQLNQIVSDPIFTREITLMKQITPIKDTSSLPDFVLDRFCLEILPKIHDKIQWLKLETLSMERILLAVNNYSNLRQLDIFIMNTETDMQLFTNTSYLVHIFQNQIVTLNINGEEDLLEDHLEINRQAEIFMNILIMCNKLRHFKFYTSVPIGTAYISFGIESPMFLSPTLVELHIVVYRFDECLFLLDGRFNQLRILFVKTFHILSLKRSIINK
;
A
#
# COMPACT_ATOMS: atom_id res chain seq x y z
N MET A 1 42.13 0.96 35.44
CA MET A 1 41.35 0.10 34.53
C MET A 1 40.62 1.05 33.60
N GLU A 2 41.21 1.31 32.44
CA GLU A 2 40.63 2.25 31.47
C GLU A 2 39.55 1.50 30.68
N CYS A 3 38.32 2.02 30.72
CA CYS A 3 37.24 1.50 29.89
C CYS A 3 37.55 1.95 28.45
N GLN A 4 37.95 1.03 27.58
CA GLN A 4 38.07 1.35 26.15
C GLN A 4 36.67 1.57 25.58
N ASP A 5 36.45 2.75 25.00
CA ASP A 5 35.24 3.06 24.24
C ASP A 5 35.24 2.20 22.96
N ILE A 6 34.52 1.09 22.99
CA ILE A 6 34.28 0.26 21.81
C ILE A 6 33.36 1.04 20.88
N LYS A 7 33.85 1.41 19.69
CA LYS A 7 33.02 2.07 18.69
C LYS A 7 32.21 1.01 17.94
N LEU A 8 31.03 1.39 17.48
CA LEU A 8 30.18 0.52 16.67
C LEU A 8 30.90 0.06 15.39
N SER A 9 31.78 0.91 14.82
CA SER A 9 32.63 0.59 13.66
C SER A 9 33.68 -0.49 13.92
N ASP A 10 33.97 -0.81 15.18
CA ASP A 10 34.98 -1.80 15.54
C ASP A 10 34.38 -3.22 15.53
N LEU A 11 33.05 -3.33 15.40
CA LEU A 11 32.36 -4.61 15.30
C LEU A 11 32.45 -5.18 13.88
N PRO A 12 32.61 -6.51 13.73
CA PRO A 12 32.44 -7.20 12.45
C PRO A 12 31.05 -6.97 11.84
N ASP A 13 30.99 -6.93 10.51
CA ASP A 13 29.76 -6.68 9.75
C ASP A 13 28.66 -7.69 10.11
N GLU A 14 29.00 -8.94 10.42
CA GLU A 14 28.03 -9.96 10.81
C GLU A 14 27.33 -9.63 12.13
N LEU A 15 28.07 -9.09 13.11
CA LEU A 15 27.50 -8.67 14.38
C LEU A 15 26.63 -7.44 14.20
N LEU A 16 27.06 -6.49 13.38
CA LEU A 16 26.27 -5.31 13.02
C LEU A 16 24.95 -5.69 12.35
N LEU A 17 24.99 -6.64 11.41
CA LEU A 17 23.80 -7.18 10.77
C LEU A 17 22.86 -7.84 11.79
N ILE A 18 23.38 -8.63 12.74
CA ILE A 18 22.55 -9.27 13.77
C ILE A 18 21.87 -8.23 14.65
N ILE A 19 22.59 -7.17 15.04
CA ILE A 19 22.06 -6.08 15.86
C ILE A 19 21.00 -5.30 15.08
N PHE A 20 21.32 -4.85 13.87
CA PHE A 20 20.44 -4.02 13.06
C PHE A 20 19.18 -4.76 12.62
N LYS A 21 19.23 -6.08 12.38
CA LYS A 21 18.03 -6.89 12.09
C LYS A 21 16.95 -6.87 13.18
N LYS A 22 17.27 -6.41 14.39
CA LYS A 22 16.30 -6.24 15.48
C LYS A 22 15.58 -4.89 15.44
N LEU A 23 16.02 -3.96 14.60
CA LEU A 23 15.47 -2.62 14.46
C LEU A 23 14.60 -2.51 13.20
N LYS A 24 13.78 -1.46 13.13
CA LYS A 24 12.99 -1.19 11.93
C LYS A 24 13.92 -0.67 10.82
N ASN A 25 13.74 -1.17 9.60
CA ASN A 25 14.46 -0.73 8.39
C ASN A 25 14.54 0.80 8.25
N VAL A 26 13.43 1.51 8.47
CA VAL A 26 13.38 2.98 8.37
C VAL A 26 14.24 3.67 9.42
N GLU A 27 14.29 3.15 10.65
CA GLU A 27 15.13 3.71 11.70
C GLU A 27 16.61 3.50 11.37
N ILE A 28 16.97 2.31 10.87
CA ILE A 28 18.35 1.98 10.47
C ILE A 28 18.80 2.87 9.31
N LEU A 29 18.00 2.95 8.25
CA LEU A 29 18.34 3.74 7.06
C LEU A 29 18.41 5.23 7.40
N TYR A 30 17.45 5.74 8.18
CA TYR A 30 17.49 7.12 8.63
C TYR A 30 18.72 7.38 9.50
N SER A 31 18.98 6.56 10.52
CA SER A 31 20.05 6.85 11.46
C SER A 31 21.44 6.63 10.88
N LEU A 32 21.65 5.62 10.04
CA LEU A 32 22.99 5.15 9.68
C LEU A 32 23.44 5.48 8.26
N MET A 33 22.51 5.80 7.36
CA MET A 33 22.89 6.19 6.01
C MET A 33 23.74 7.48 6.05
N ASP A 34 24.86 7.42 5.35
CA ASP A 34 25.90 8.46 5.24
C ASP A 34 26.72 8.73 6.51
N ILE A 35 26.64 7.87 7.54
CA ILE A 35 27.53 7.98 8.70
C ILE A 35 28.95 7.52 8.36
N SER A 36 29.09 6.36 7.71
CA SER A 36 30.40 5.80 7.36
C SER A 36 30.31 4.88 6.15
N LYS A 37 31.44 4.64 5.48
CA LYS A 37 31.49 3.74 4.32
C LYS A 37 31.07 2.31 4.67
N GLN A 38 31.53 1.80 5.82
CA GLN A 38 31.19 0.46 6.30
C GLN A 38 29.69 0.35 6.59
N LEU A 39 29.13 1.31 7.34
CA LEU A 39 27.70 1.30 7.66
C LEU A 39 26.86 1.45 6.39
N ASN A 40 27.27 2.28 5.44
CA ASN A 40 26.60 2.43 4.15
C ASN A 40 26.54 1.11 3.37
N GLN A 41 27.60 0.30 3.41
CA GLN A 41 27.61 -1.03 2.80
C GLN A 41 26.61 -1.97 3.49
N ILE A 42 26.57 -1.96 4.82
CA ILE A 42 25.67 -2.80 5.61
C ILE A 42 24.21 -2.41 5.40
N VAL A 43 23.86 -1.13 5.52
CA VAL A 43 22.45 -0.69 5.38
C VAL A 43 21.96 -0.72 3.94
N SER A 44 22.88 -0.81 2.98
CA SER A 44 22.59 -1.07 1.57
C SER A 44 22.24 -2.52 1.26
N ASP A 45 22.34 -3.43 2.24
CA ASP A 45 22.00 -4.84 2.06
C ASP A 45 20.50 -5.00 1.72
N PRO A 46 20.13 -5.97 0.85
CA PRO A 46 18.74 -6.26 0.52
C PRO A 46 17.85 -6.51 1.74
N ILE A 47 18.39 -6.97 2.87
CA ILE A 47 17.59 -7.21 4.07
C ILE A 47 16.97 -5.93 4.65
N PHE A 48 17.59 -4.77 4.43
CA PHE A 48 17.07 -3.49 4.89
C PHE A 48 16.40 -2.68 3.78
N THR A 49 16.72 -2.96 2.51
CA THR A 49 16.33 -2.12 1.37
C THR A 49 15.25 -2.74 0.49
N ARG A 50 15.06 -4.06 0.52
CA ARG A 50 14.09 -4.76 -0.35
C ARG A 50 12.65 -4.38 -0.02
N GLU A 51 12.33 -4.32 1.27
CA GLU A 51 11.04 -3.91 1.79
C GLU A 51 11.26 -2.66 2.63
N ILE A 52 10.52 -1.58 2.31
CA ILE A 52 10.61 -0.29 3.01
C ILE A 52 9.22 0.09 3.53
N THR A 53 9.16 0.53 4.78
CA THR A 53 7.90 0.93 5.45
C THR A 53 7.95 2.38 5.92
N LEU A 54 7.52 3.31 5.06
CA LEU A 54 7.55 4.76 5.31
C LEU A 54 6.32 5.25 6.06
N MET A 55 6.08 4.63 7.22
CA MET A 55 4.94 4.91 8.09
C MET A 55 5.29 4.45 9.50
N LYS A 56 4.73 5.12 10.50
CA LYS A 56 4.93 4.74 11.90
C LYS A 56 3.87 3.72 12.28
N GLN A 57 4.30 2.50 12.54
CA GLN A 57 3.44 1.49 13.14
C GLN A 57 3.33 1.78 14.65
N ILE A 58 2.16 2.24 15.10
CA ILE A 58 1.86 2.51 16.52
C ILE A 58 1.45 1.21 17.21
N THR A 59 0.59 0.41 16.58
CA THR A 59 0.20 -0.92 17.07
C THR A 59 0.37 -1.99 15.99
N PRO A 60 0.57 -3.26 16.38
CA PRO A 60 0.67 -4.35 15.40
C PRO A 60 -0.63 -4.56 14.60
N ILE A 61 -1.76 -4.01 15.05
CA ILE A 61 -3.08 -4.43 14.60
C ILE A 61 -3.85 -3.33 13.87
N LYS A 62 -3.77 -2.03 14.23
CA LYS A 62 -4.67 -1.05 13.59
C LYS A 62 -4.16 0.38 13.44
N ASP A 63 -3.18 0.82 14.21
CA ASP A 63 -2.85 2.25 14.22
C ASP A 63 -1.55 2.50 13.46
N THR A 64 -1.70 3.14 12.31
CA THR A 64 -0.61 3.66 11.51
C THR A 64 -0.67 5.18 11.55
N SER A 65 0.48 5.83 11.65
CA SER A 65 0.53 7.28 11.55
C SER A 65 1.66 7.72 10.66
N SER A 66 1.49 8.89 10.05
CA SER A 66 2.49 9.46 9.16
C SER A 66 3.84 9.59 9.86
N LEU A 67 4.90 9.35 9.09
CA LEU A 67 6.22 9.79 9.52
C LEU A 67 6.24 11.32 9.58
N PRO A 68 6.98 11.93 10.53
CA PRO A 68 7.17 13.37 10.53
C PRO A 68 7.76 13.84 9.20
N ASP A 69 7.35 15.03 8.73
CA ASP A 69 7.78 15.54 7.42
C ASP A 69 9.30 15.55 7.29
N PHE A 70 10.04 16.06 8.28
CA PHE A 70 11.50 16.08 8.24
C PHE A 70 12.15 14.69 8.06
N VAL A 71 11.47 13.61 8.46
CA VAL A 71 11.91 12.24 8.19
C VAL A 71 11.63 11.89 6.73
N LEU A 72 10.43 12.15 6.24
CA LEU A 72 10.05 11.93 4.84
C LEU A 72 10.92 12.75 3.87
N ASP A 73 11.20 14.01 4.19
CA ASP A 73 12.10 14.91 3.47
C ASP A 73 13.44 14.23 3.24
N ARG A 74 14.06 13.75 4.32
CA ARG A 74 15.35 13.07 4.24
C ARG A 74 15.27 11.78 3.42
N PHE A 75 14.19 11.02 3.55
CA PHE A 75 14.00 9.83 2.71
C PHE A 75 13.92 10.19 1.24
N CYS A 76 13.10 11.18 0.88
CA CYS A 76 12.89 11.58 -0.50
C CYS A 76 14.14 12.20 -1.14
N LEU A 77 14.87 13.03 -0.39
CA LEU A 77 15.98 13.81 -0.93
C LEU A 77 17.32 13.08 -0.86
N GLU A 78 17.55 12.23 0.15
CA GLU A 78 18.88 11.68 0.43
C GLU A 78 18.93 10.15 0.32
N ILE A 79 17.93 9.45 0.88
CA ILE A 79 18.01 8.00 1.08
C ILE A 79 17.46 7.24 -0.14
N LEU A 80 16.23 7.51 -0.56
CA LEU A 80 15.57 6.81 -1.69
C LEU A 80 16.39 6.90 -2.98
N PRO A 81 16.98 8.05 -3.36
CA PRO A 81 17.87 8.12 -4.52
C PRO A 81 19.02 7.11 -4.51
N LYS A 82 19.47 6.66 -3.33
CA LYS A 82 20.60 5.72 -3.18
C LYS A 82 20.20 4.25 -3.16
N ILE A 83 18.92 3.94 -2.88
CA ILE A 83 18.45 2.56 -2.67
C ILE A 83 17.25 2.17 -3.55
N HIS A 84 16.70 3.07 -4.36
CA HIS A 84 15.49 2.84 -5.14
C HIS A 84 15.54 1.63 -6.07
N ASP A 85 16.71 1.30 -6.60
CA ASP A 85 16.96 0.14 -7.44
C ASP A 85 16.86 -1.18 -6.67
N LYS A 86 16.93 -1.16 -5.33
CA LYS A 86 16.83 -2.35 -4.48
C LYS A 86 15.42 -2.57 -3.93
N ILE A 87 14.59 -1.53 -3.93
CA ILE A 87 13.23 -1.57 -3.36
C ILE A 87 12.34 -2.42 -4.26
N GLN A 88 11.78 -3.49 -3.68
CA GLN A 88 10.80 -4.36 -4.33
C GLN A 88 9.40 -4.20 -3.76
N TRP A 89 9.32 -3.83 -2.47
CA TRP A 89 8.09 -3.64 -1.73
C TRP A 89 8.15 -2.34 -0.96
N LEU A 90 7.16 -1.48 -1.18
CA LEU A 90 6.98 -0.23 -0.46
C LEU A 90 5.66 -0.24 0.30
N LYS A 91 5.70 0.17 1.56
CA LYS A 91 4.53 0.38 2.42
C LYS A 91 4.48 1.85 2.81
N LEU A 92 3.40 2.53 2.50
CA LEU A 92 3.27 3.98 2.71
C LEU A 92 1.82 4.40 2.90
N GLU A 93 1.63 5.65 3.26
CA GLU A 93 0.32 6.28 3.37
C GLU A 93 -0.02 7.07 2.11
N THR A 94 -1.31 7.11 1.77
CA THR A 94 -1.84 7.81 0.61
C THR A 94 -1.32 9.24 0.48
N LEU A 95 -1.38 10.02 1.57
CA LEU A 95 -0.98 11.43 1.59
C LEU A 95 0.51 11.65 1.24
N SER A 96 1.36 10.67 1.55
CA SER A 96 2.80 10.71 1.27
C SER A 96 3.18 10.05 -0.05
N MET A 97 2.24 9.34 -0.69
CA MET A 97 2.52 8.44 -1.80
C MET A 97 3.15 9.16 -2.99
N GLU A 98 2.52 10.25 -3.43
CA GLU A 98 3.02 11.02 -4.57
C GLU A 98 4.45 11.52 -4.32
N ARG A 99 4.67 12.11 -3.15
CA ARG A 99 5.98 12.60 -2.74
C ARG A 99 7.06 11.52 -2.78
N ILE A 100 6.77 10.34 -2.24
CA ILE A 100 7.70 9.22 -2.16
C ILE A 100 7.93 8.61 -3.54
N LEU A 101 6.87 8.40 -4.32
CA LEU A 101 6.97 7.76 -5.63
C LEU A 101 7.61 8.69 -6.68
N LEU A 102 7.52 10.01 -6.50
CA LEU A 102 8.22 11.01 -7.33
C LEU A 102 9.61 11.38 -6.84
N ALA A 103 10.02 10.92 -5.64
CA ALA A 103 11.35 11.19 -5.10
C ALA A 103 12.49 10.66 -6.00
N VAL A 104 12.19 9.65 -6.81
CA VAL A 104 13.11 9.07 -7.78
C VAL A 104 12.40 8.86 -9.11
N ASN A 105 13.14 9.06 -10.20
CA ASN A 105 12.55 8.97 -11.54
C ASN A 105 12.05 7.57 -11.91
N ASN A 106 12.59 6.51 -11.29
CA ASN A 106 12.23 5.14 -11.63
C ASN A 106 12.57 4.14 -10.52
N TYR A 107 11.57 3.44 -9.99
CA TYR A 107 11.77 2.27 -9.13
C TYR A 107 11.84 0.98 -9.97
N SER A 108 12.98 0.70 -10.59
CA SER A 108 13.14 -0.40 -11.57
C SER A 108 12.67 -1.78 -11.07
N ASN A 109 12.82 -2.03 -9.77
CA ASN A 109 12.51 -3.30 -9.13
C ASN A 109 11.24 -3.29 -8.26
N LEU A 110 10.51 -2.17 -8.16
CA LEU A 110 9.27 -2.12 -7.38
C LEU A 110 8.22 -3.01 -8.05
N ARG A 111 7.67 -3.93 -7.27
CA ARG A 111 6.62 -4.87 -7.72
C ARG A 111 5.43 -4.90 -6.77
N GLN A 112 5.62 -4.50 -5.53
CA GLN A 112 4.59 -4.52 -4.52
C GLN A 112 4.42 -3.16 -3.84
N LEU A 113 3.18 -2.74 -3.69
CA LEU A 113 2.81 -1.54 -2.97
C LEU A 113 1.72 -1.86 -1.96
N ASP A 114 1.93 -1.47 -0.70
CA ASP A 114 0.88 -1.44 0.30
C ASP A 114 0.58 0.01 0.66
N ILE A 115 -0.68 0.40 0.48
CA ILE A 115 -1.19 1.74 0.74
C ILE A 115 -2.10 1.65 1.96
N PHE A 116 -1.83 2.52 2.93
CA PHE A 116 -2.57 2.64 4.18
C PHE A 116 -3.22 4.02 4.29
N ILE A 117 -4.25 4.09 5.12
CA ILE A 117 -4.97 5.34 5.43
C ILE A 117 -5.46 5.97 4.13
N MET A 118 -6.47 5.34 3.55
CA MET A 118 -7.14 5.89 2.38
C MET A 118 -7.89 7.15 2.74
N ASN A 119 -7.66 8.19 1.95
CA ASN A 119 -8.42 9.42 1.96
C ASN A 119 -9.11 9.48 0.60
N THR A 120 -10.41 9.19 0.59
CA THR A 120 -11.20 9.01 -0.64
C THR A 120 -11.02 10.17 -1.64
N GLU A 121 -10.85 11.40 -1.20
CA GLU A 121 -10.61 12.54 -2.10
C GLU A 121 -9.22 12.53 -2.73
N THR A 122 -8.19 12.24 -1.93
CA THR A 122 -6.79 12.15 -2.41
C THR A 122 -6.62 10.93 -3.31
N ASP A 123 -7.18 9.78 -2.92
CA ASP A 123 -7.16 8.54 -3.69
C ASP A 123 -7.81 8.71 -5.05
N MET A 124 -8.95 9.41 -5.11
CA MET A 124 -9.61 9.72 -6.37
C MET A 124 -8.71 10.51 -7.34
N GLN A 125 -7.85 11.40 -6.83
CA GLN A 125 -6.92 12.13 -7.69
C GLN A 125 -5.74 11.24 -8.14
N LEU A 126 -5.21 10.44 -7.21
CA LEU A 126 -4.04 9.57 -7.42
C LEU A 126 -4.33 8.42 -8.37
N PHE A 127 -5.52 7.82 -8.28
CA PHE A 127 -5.99 6.72 -9.12
C PHE A 127 -6.82 7.22 -10.30
N THR A 128 -6.24 8.14 -11.08
CA THR A 128 -6.79 8.56 -12.37
C THR A 128 -5.78 8.33 -13.47
N ASN A 129 -6.26 8.16 -14.72
CA ASN A 129 -5.38 8.07 -15.89
C ASN A 129 -4.57 9.34 -16.14
N THR A 130 -4.90 10.44 -15.48
CA THR A 130 -4.18 11.72 -15.53
C THR A 130 -3.09 11.85 -14.47
N SER A 131 -2.98 10.90 -13.54
CA SER A 131 -1.98 10.92 -12.48
C SER A 131 -0.56 10.78 -13.04
N TYR A 132 0.39 11.55 -12.51
CA TYR A 132 1.81 11.42 -12.86
C TYR A 132 2.38 10.04 -12.51
N LEU A 133 1.73 9.32 -11.59
CA LEU A 133 2.12 8.00 -11.12
C LEU A 133 1.64 6.86 -12.04
N VAL A 134 0.83 7.17 -13.07
CA VAL A 134 0.19 6.15 -13.94
C VAL A 134 1.21 5.17 -14.52
N HIS A 135 2.41 5.66 -14.84
CA HIS A 135 3.47 4.85 -15.42
C HIS A 135 4.03 3.79 -14.45
N ILE A 136 4.07 4.07 -13.14
CA ILE A 136 4.48 3.11 -12.10
C ILE A 136 3.42 2.01 -11.99
N PHE A 137 2.15 2.41 -11.85
CA PHE A 137 1.03 1.49 -11.72
C PHE A 137 0.84 0.59 -12.95
N GLN A 138 0.90 1.14 -14.15
CA GLN A 138 0.74 0.39 -15.40
C GLN A 138 1.86 -0.64 -15.63
N ASN A 139 3.11 -0.27 -15.31
CA ASN A 139 4.27 -1.01 -15.81
C ASN A 139 4.99 -1.84 -14.76
N GLN A 140 4.80 -1.58 -13.46
CA GLN A 140 5.67 -2.13 -12.42
C GLN A 140 4.90 -2.93 -11.37
N ILE A 141 3.72 -2.46 -10.95
CA ILE A 141 3.00 -3.03 -9.83
C ILE A 141 2.33 -4.36 -10.22
N VAL A 142 2.72 -5.42 -9.51
CA VAL A 142 2.21 -6.79 -9.64
C VAL A 142 1.31 -7.14 -8.46
N THR A 143 1.62 -6.61 -7.28
CA THR A 143 0.83 -6.79 -6.07
C THR A 143 0.48 -5.43 -5.49
N LEU A 144 -0.81 -5.19 -5.28
CA LEU A 144 -1.31 -3.96 -4.64
C LEU A 144 -2.19 -4.34 -3.46
N ASN A 145 -1.88 -3.79 -2.29
CA ASN A 145 -2.70 -3.92 -1.11
C ASN A 145 -3.14 -2.52 -0.68
N ILE A 146 -4.44 -2.33 -0.51
CA ILE A 146 -5.04 -1.09 -0.05
C ILE A 146 -5.77 -1.40 1.24
N ASN A 147 -5.44 -0.65 2.29
CA ASN A 147 -6.00 -0.79 3.62
C ASN A 147 -6.55 0.58 4.09
N GLY A 148 -7.86 0.75 4.03
CA GLY A 148 -8.57 1.89 4.62
C GLY A 148 -8.83 1.67 6.11
N GLU A 149 -8.80 2.76 6.88
CA GLU A 149 -9.13 2.74 8.33
C GLU A 149 -10.64 2.61 8.55
N GLU A 150 -11.03 1.96 9.65
CA GLU A 150 -12.42 1.73 10.09
C GLU A 150 -13.10 3.02 10.61
N ASP A 151 -13.32 4.01 9.74
CA ASP A 151 -14.27 5.08 10.06
C ASP A 151 -15.70 4.63 9.70
N LEU A 152 -16.54 4.54 10.73
CA LEU A 152 -17.84 3.85 10.74
C LEU A 152 -19.01 4.68 10.17
N LEU A 153 -18.75 5.72 9.39
CA LEU A 153 -19.82 6.55 8.84
C LEU A 153 -20.17 6.11 7.41
N GLU A 154 -21.26 5.36 7.29
CA GLU A 154 -21.84 4.96 6.01
C GLU A 154 -22.44 6.18 5.28
N ASP A 155 -21.63 6.87 4.48
CA ASP A 155 -22.13 7.81 3.46
C ASP A 155 -22.25 7.07 2.12
N HIS A 156 -23.44 7.10 1.51
CA HIS A 156 -23.66 6.54 0.16
C HIS A 156 -22.72 7.14 -0.89
N LEU A 157 -22.33 8.41 -0.73
CA LEU A 157 -21.37 9.06 -1.62
C LEU A 157 -19.98 8.38 -1.55
N GLU A 158 -19.59 7.92 -0.37
CA GLU A 158 -18.30 7.28 -0.15
C GLU A 158 -18.24 5.88 -0.77
N ILE A 159 -19.33 5.11 -0.69
CA ILE A 159 -19.47 3.80 -1.36
C ILE A 159 -19.17 3.93 -2.86
N ASN A 160 -19.71 4.98 -3.50
CA ASN A 160 -19.57 5.20 -4.94
C ASN A 160 -18.14 5.56 -5.31
N ARG A 161 -17.52 6.44 -4.53
CA ARG A 161 -16.12 6.83 -4.74
C ARG A 161 -15.17 5.66 -4.53
N GLN A 162 -15.41 4.80 -3.54
CA GLN A 162 -14.61 3.59 -3.33
C GLN A 162 -14.73 2.61 -4.50
N ALA A 163 -15.93 2.44 -5.05
CA ALA A 163 -16.13 1.66 -6.27
C ALA A 163 -15.38 2.25 -7.47
N GLU A 164 -15.37 3.59 -7.61
CA GLU A 164 -14.65 4.28 -8.66
C GLU A 164 -13.12 4.13 -8.52
N ILE A 165 -12.57 4.30 -7.32
CA ILE A 165 -11.14 4.05 -7.02
C ILE A 165 -10.77 2.61 -7.37
N PHE A 166 -11.55 1.64 -6.89
CA PHE A 166 -11.36 0.23 -7.19
C PHE A 166 -11.31 -0.04 -8.69
N MET A 167 -12.24 0.55 -9.43
CA MET A 167 -12.31 0.40 -10.89
C MET A 167 -11.14 1.05 -11.61
N ASN A 168 -10.76 2.26 -11.23
CA ASN A 168 -9.63 2.95 -11.83
C ASN A 168 -8.32 2.19 -11.60
N ILE A 169 -8.14 1.59 -10.43
CA ILE A 169 -6.97 0.75 -10.14
C ILE A 169 -6.90 -0.45 -11.07
N LEU A 170 -8.02 -1.16 -11.26
CA LEU A 170 -8.07 -2.32 -12.14
C LEU A 170 -7.72 -1.95 -13.59
N ILE A 171 -8.28 -0.84 -14.07
CA ILE A 171 -8.03 -0.33 -15.43
C ILE A 171 -6.57 0.14 -15.58
N MET A 172 -6.04 0.80 -14.57
CA MET A 172 -4.70 1.39 -14.61
C MET A 172 -3.60 0.33 -14.46
N CYS A 173 -3.77 -0.69 -13.62
CA CYS A 173 -2.68 -1.60 -13.27
C CYS A 173 -2.62 -2.83 -14.19
N ASN A 174 -2.11 -2.67 -15.42
CA ASN A 174 -2.06 -3.73 -16.45
C ASN A 174 -1.35 -5.03 -16.04
N LYS A 175 -0.38 -4.95 -15.10
CA LYS A 175 0.40 -6.09 -14.61
C LYS A 175 -0.08 -6.65 -13.27
N LEU A 176 -1.18 -6.12 -12.73
CA LEU A 176 -1.69 -6.48 -11.41
C LEU A 176 -2.17 -7.93 -11.38
N ARG A 177 -1.49 -8.75 -10.59
CA ARG A 177 -1.83 -10.18 -10.40
C ARG A 177 -2.50 -10.45 -9.07
N HIS A 178 -2.14 -9.70 -8.03
CA HIS A 178 -2.68 -9.84 -6.68
C HIS A 178 -3.19 -8.49 -6.22
N PHE A 179 -4.49 -8.38 -5.97
CA PHE A 179 -5.10 -7.15 -5.51
C PHE A 179 -5.89 -7.38 -4.25
N LYS A 180 -5.57 -6.63 -3.19
CA LYS A 180 -6.33 -6.62 -1.95
C LYS A 180 -6.85 -5.21 -1.71
N PHE A 181 -8.17 -5.08 -1.63
CA PHE A 181 -8.85 -3.83 -1.40
C PHE A 181 -9.71 -3.96 -0.15
N TYR A 182 -9.10 -3.65 0.99
CA TYR A 182 -9.73 -3.68 2.30
C TYR A 182 -10.06 -2.27 2.73
N THR A 183 -11.33 -1.90 2.62
CA THR A 183 -11.84 -0.61 3.03
C THR A 183 -12.86 -0.78 4.15
N SER A 184 -13.02 0.27 4.94
CA SER A 184 -14.08 0.36 5.94
C SER A 184 -15.47 0.40 5.34
N VAL A 185 -15.58 1.07 4.19
CA VAL A 185 -16.81 1.14 3.41
C VAL A 185 -16.80 0.04 2.35
N PRO A 186 -17.75 -0.91 2.36
CA PRO A 186 -17.85 -1.92 1.31
C PRO A 186 -18.06 -1.31 -0.06
N ILE A 187 -17.54 -2.00 -1.09
CA ILE A 187 -17.69 -1.58 -2.47
C ILE A 187 -19.14 -1.78 -2.92
N GLY A 188 -19.79 -0.70 -3.35
CA GLY A 188 -21.14 -0.75 -3.93
C GLY A 188 -21.09 -1.28 -5.34
N THR A 189 -21.41 -2.55 -5.51
CA THR A 189 -21.05 -3.20 -6.77
C THR A 189 -21.96 -2.93 -7.95
N ALA A 190 -23.17 -2.41 -7.70
CA ALA A 190 -24.04 -1.90 -8.75
C ALA A 190 -23.28 -0.88 -9.64
N TYR A 191 -22.41 -0.06 -9.05
CA TYR A 191 -21.60 0.91 -9.79
C TYR A 191 -20.53 0.27 -10.68
N ILE A 192 -19.96 -0.86 -10.25
CA ILE A 192 -19.04 -1.62 -11.08
C ILE A 192 -19.76 -2.17 -12.32
N SER A 193 -21.04 -2.54 -12.19
CA SER A 193 -21.83 -3.00 -13.35
C SER A 193 -22.27 -1.89 -14.30
N PHE A 194 -22.52 -0.67 -13.81
CA PHE A 194 -23.00 0.44 -14.65
C PHE A 194 -21.88 1.23 -15.36
N GLY A 195 -20.67 1.27 -14.79
CA GLY A 195 -19.57 2.08 -15.34
C GLY A 195 -18.81 1.44 -16.51
N ILE A 196 -19.15 0.20 -16.92
CA ILE A 196 -18.34 -0.58 -17.85
C ILE A 196 -19.23 -1.15 -18.94
N GLU A 197 -19.25 -0.49 -20.09
CA GLU A 197 -19.78 -1.09 -21.31
C GLU A 197 -18.88 -2.29 -21.69
N SER A 198 -19.35 -3.52 -21.49
CA SER A 198 -18.66 -4.79 -21.83
C SER A 198 -18.31 -4.81 -23.33
N PRO A 199 -17.11 -5.27 -23.77
CA PRO A 199 -16.37 -6.44 -23.28
C PRO A 199 -14.86 -6.20 -23.02
N MET A 200 -14.45 -5.00 -22.57
CA MET A 200 -13.04 -4.82 -22.20
C MET A 200 -12.72 -5.59 -20.91
N PHE A 201 -11.81 -6.56 -21.02
CA PHE A 201 -11.23 -7.25 -19.86
C PHE A 201 -10.55 -6.21 -18.97
N LEU A 202 -11.03 -6.09 -17.73
CA LEU A 202 -10.56 -5.06 -16.79
C LEU A 202 -9.13 -5.30 -16.34
N SER A 203 -8.74 -6.57 -16.18
CA SER A 203 -7.34 -6.94 -15.99
C SER A 203 -7.12 -8.36 -16.51
N PRO A 204 -6.37 -8.54 -17.62
CA PRO A 204 -6.07 -9.86 -18.14
C PRO A 204 -5.04 -10.61 -17.29
N THR A 205 -4.47 -9.99 -16.26
CA THR A 205 -3.39 -10.56 -15.44
C THR A 205 -3.80 -10.87 -14.00
N LEU A 206 -4.97 -10.39 -13.54
CA LEU A 206 -5.43 -10.58 -12.18
C LEU A 206 -5.72 -12.05 -11.87
N VAL A 207 -5.04 -12.60 -10.87
CA VAL A 207 -5.15 -14.01 -10.43
C VAL A 207 -5.81 -14.13 -9.06
N GLU A 208 -5.59 -13.14 -8.19
CA GLU A 208 -6.09 -13.12 -6.82
C GLU A 208 -6.71 -11.75 -6.51
N LEU A 209 -7.95 -11.77 -6.03
CA LEU A 209 -8.70 -10.57 -5.66
C LEU A 209 -9.28 -10.73 -4.25
N HIS A 210 -8.99 -9.77 -3.38
CA HIS A 210 -9.60 -9.66 -2.05
C HIS A 210 -10.39 -8.36 -1.99
N ILE A 211 -11.68 -8.44 -1.65
CA ILE A 211 -12.56 -7.28 -1.59
C ILE A 211 -13.50 -7.36 -0.40
N VAL A 212 -14.05 -6.20 -0.06
CA VAL A 212 -15.08 -6.06 0.95
C VAL A 212 -16.36 -5.53 0.29
N VAL A 213 -17.48 -6.22 0.49
CA VAL A 213 -18.79 -5.93 -0.16
C VAL A 213 -19.92 -6.00 0.87
N TYR A 214 -21.11 -5.49 0.56
CA TYR A 214 -22.26 -5.64 1.47
C TYR A 214 -22.78 -7.06 1.47
N ARG A 215 -22.94 -7.65 0.27
CA ARG A 215 -23.54 -8.96 0.11
C ARG A 215 -22.74 -9.84 -0.84
N PHE A 216 -22.89 -11.15 -0.71
CA PHE A 216 -22.19 -12.08 -1.59
C PHE A 216 -22.75 -12.08 -3.02
N ASP A 217 -24.06 -11.91 -3.19
CA ASP A 217 -24.69 -11.81 -4.52
C ASP A 217 -24.17 -10.62 -5.32
N GLU A 218 -23.81 -9.55 -4.61
CA GLU A 218 -23.12 -8.41 -5.20
C GLU A 218 -21.86 -8.87 -5.92
N CYS A 219 -20.90 -9.59 -5.33
CA CYS A 219 -19.67 -9.92 -6.07
C CYS A 219 -19.81 -10.87 -7.28
N LEU A 220 -20.99 -11.44 -7.55
CA LEU A 220 -21.20 -12.40 -8.64
C LEU A 220 -20.96 -11.79 -10.03
N PHE A 221 -21.17 -10.48 -10.23
CA PHE A 221 -20.87 -9.84 -11.52
C PHE A 221 -19.36 -9.81 -11.81
N LEU A 222 -18.48 -9.93 -10.80
CA LEU A 222 -17.03 -10.07 -11.04
C LEU A 222 -16.70 -11.42 -11.68
N LEU A 223 -17.60 -12.40 -11.55
CA LEU A 223 -17.41 -13.75 -12.08
C LEU A 223 -18.02 -13.93 -13.48
N ASP A 224 -18.51 -12.87 -14.11
CA ASP A 224 -19.17 -12.91 -15.43
C ASP A 224 -18.21 -13.07 -16.63
N GLY A 225 -16.93 -13.34 -16.36
CA GLY A 225 -15.89 -13.55 -17.37
C GLY A 225 -14.95 -12.36 -17.57
N ARG A 226 -15.20 -11.21 -16.92
CA ARG A 226 -14.31 -10.02 -16.99
C ARG A 226 -12.89 -10.23 -16.45
N PHE A 227 -12.69 -11.22 -15.57
CA PHE A 227 -11.36 -11.64 -15.08
C PHE A 227 -11.07 -13.09 -15.44
N ASN A 228 -10.69 -13.33 -16.69
CA ASN A 228 -10.45 -14.68 -17.22
C ASN A 228 -9.29 -15.45 -16.54
N GLN A 229 -8.36 -14.75 -15.87
CA GLN A 229 -7.26 -15.36 -15.12
C GLN A 229 -7.53 -15.46 -13.61
N LEU A 230 -8.66 -14.97 -13.11
CA LEU A 230 -8.96 -14.97 -11.68
C LEU A 230 -9.14 -16.41 -11.18
N ARG A 231 -8.31 -16.80 -10.20
CA ARG A 231 -8.34 -18.13 -9.58
C ARG A 231 -8.80 -18.09 -8.14
N ILE A 232 -8.53 -16.98 -7.45
CA ILE A 232 -8.85 -16.81 -6.03
C ILE A 232 -9.64 -15.52 -5.88
N LEU A 233 -10.87 -15.64 -5.39
CA LEU A 233 -11.69 -14.52 -4.98
C LEU A 233 -11.98 -14.66 -3.49
N PHE A 234 -11.45 -13.73 -2.69
CA PHE A 234 -11.76 -13.62 -1.27
C PHE A 234 -12.73 -12.47 -1.05
N VAL A 235 -13.88 -12.78 -0.48
CA VAL A 235 -14.97 -11.82 -0.27
C VAL A 235 -15.23 -11.71 1.22
N LYS A 236 -15.02 -10.53 1.78
CA LYS A 236 -15.47 -10.19 3.13
C LYS A 236 -16.81 -9.47 3.00
N THR A 237 -17.86 -10.00 3.62
CA THR A 237 -19.17 -9.36 3.63
C THR A 237 -19.36 -8.53 4.89
N PHE A 238 -19.84 -7.30 4.75
CA PHE A 238 -20.32 -6.52 5.90
C PHE A 238 -21.72 -6.98 6.28
N HIS A 239 -21.81 -7.70 7.41
CA HIS A 239 -23.10 -7.91 8.04
C HIS A 239 -23.52 -6.64 8.76
N ILE A 240 -24.39 -5.84 8.13
CA ILE A 240 -25.17 -4.86 8.87
C ILE A 240 -26.03 -5.68 9.83
N LEU A 241 -25.63 -5.75 11.10
CA LEU A 241 -26.53 -6.16 12.17
C LEU A 241 -27.68 -5.17 12.12
N SER A 242 -28.79 -5.57 11.50
CA SER A 242 -30.00 -4.78 11.47
C SER A 242 -30.32 -4.38 12.91
N LEU A 243 -30.01 -3.13 13.27
CA LEU A 243 -30.49 -2.54 14.50
C LEU A 243 -32.00 -2.65 14.41
N LYS A 244 -32.58 -3.63 15.11
CA LYS A 244 -34.00 -3.69 15.39
C LYS A 244 -34.32 -2.39 16.11
N ARG A 245 -34.69 -1.35 15.35
CA ARG A 245 -35.42 -0.20 15.88
C ARG A 245 -36.73 -0.78 16.40
N SER A 246 -36.76 -1.13 17.68
CA SER A 246 -38.01 -1.27 18.40
C SER A 246 -38.65 0.11 18.36
N ILE A 247 -39.57 0.31 17.43
CA ILE A 247 -40.51 1.42 17.47
C ILE A 247 -41.35 1.15 18.73
N ILE A 248 -40.94 1.73 19.85
CA ILE A 248 -41.80 1.86 21.02
C ILE A 248 -42.78 2.97 20.64
N ASN A 249 -43.93 2.57 20.10
CA ASN A 249 -45.08 3.46 20.02
C ASN A 249 -45.46 3.84 21.47
N LYS A 250 -45.38 5.13 21.78
CA LYS A 250 -46.08 5.73 22.92
C LYS A 250 -47.39 6.33 22.44
#